data_AF-A0A0D7AWL6-F1
#
_entry.id   AF-A0A0D7AWL6-F1
#
_cell.length_a   1.000
_cell.length_b   1.000
_cell.length_c   1.000
_cell.angle_alpha   90.00
_cell.angle_beta   90.00
_cell.angle_gamma   90.00
#
_symmetry.space_group_name_H-M   'P 1'
#
loop_
_entity.id
_entity.type
_entity.pdbx_description
1 polymer ?
#
loop_
_entity_poly.entity_id
_entity_poly.type
_entity_poly.pdbx_seq_one_letter_code
_entity_poly.pdbx_strand_id
1 'polypeptide(L)' 'DGQDLSNAPLYPNYAIFDTPLEKIYGVNLEKLKEVKARVDPENVMGLAGGFKI' A
#
# COMPACT_ATOMS: atom_id res chain seq x y z
N ASP A 1 10.58 21.46 20.14
CA ASP A 1 9.33 20.81 19.70
C ASP A 1 9.52 20.08 18.38
N GLY A 2 9.09 18.82 18.31
CA GLY A 2 9.17 17.96 17.13
C GLY A 2 7.78 17.63 16.59
N GLN A 3 7.70 17.20 15.33
CA GLN A 3 6.44 16.76 14.72
C GLN A 3 6.09 15.34 15.18
N ASP A 4 4.85 15.13 15.60
CA ASP A 4 4.30 13.80 15.87
C ASP A 4 3.99 13.08 14.54
N LEU A 5 4.73 12.01 14.26
CA LEU A 5 4.60 11.19 13.06
C LEU A 5 3.90 9.85 13.31
N SER A 6 3.32 9.65 14.51
CA SER A 6 2.70 8.38 14.90
C SER A 6 1.61 7.88 13.94
N ASN A 7 0.93 8.80 13.26
CA ASN A 7 -0.16 8.51 12.31
C ASN A 7 0.19 8.80 10.85
N ALA A 8 1.44 9.17 10.54
CA ALA A 8 1.85 9.42 9.17
C ALA A 8 1.93 8.10 8.39
N PRO A 9 1.42 8.03 7.15
CA PRO A 9 1.61 6.87 6.31
C PRO A 9 3.10 6.59 6.08
N LEU A 10 3.49 5.33 6.19
CA LEU A 10 4.85 4.87 5.96
C LEU A 10 5.18 4.89 4.47
N TYR A 11 6.37 5.36 4.14
CA TYR A 11 6.83 5.38 2.76
C TYR A 11 7.08 3.95 2.25
N PRO A 12 6.37 3.47 1.21
CA PRO A 12 6.41 2.08 0.80
C PRO A 12 7.81 1.55 0.45
N ASN A 13 8.68 2.40 -0.11
CA ASN A 13 10.03 1.99 -0.53
C ASN A 13 10.98 1.70 0.64
N TYR A 14 10.60 2.05 1.88
CA TYR A 14 11.35 1.72 3.11
C TYR A 14 10.53 0.84 4.08
N ALA A 15 9.34 0.40 3.69
CA ALA A 15 8.49 -0.44 4.53
C ALA A 15 8.97 -1.91 4.49
N ILE A 16 8.90 -2.59 5.65
CA ILE A 16 9.21 -4.03 5.75
C ILE A 16 8.06 -4.81 5.11
N PHE A 17 8.35 -5.97 4.52
CA PHE A 17 7.41 -6.75 3.71
C PHE A 17 6.09 -7.14 4.41
N ASP A 18 6.06 -7.12 5.75
CA ASP A 18 4.90 -7.42 6.59
C ASP A 18 4.15 -6.16 7.07
N THR A 19 4.55 -4.98 6.61
CA THR A 19 3.88 -3.71 6.95
C THR A 19 2.44 -3.73 6.45
N PRO A 20 1.44 -3.51 7.32
CA PRO A 20 0.04 -3.43 6.90
C PRO A 20 -0.19 -2.33 5.85
N LEU A 21 -0.98 -2.62 4.82
CA LEU A 21 -1.24 -1.70 3.71
C LEU A 21 -1.92 -0.42 4.18
N GLU A 22 -2.72 -0.48 5.24
CA GLU A 22 -3.38 0.67 5.85
C GLU A 22 -2.35 1.66 6.41
N LYS A 23 -1.19 1.16 6.88
CA LYS A 23 -0.10 2.02 7.33
C LYS A 23 0.67 2.63 6.18
N ILE A 24 0.58 2.09 4.97
CA ILE A 24 1.31 2.58 3.78
C ILE A 24 0.44 3.53 2.96
N TYR A 25 -0.81 3.12 2.70
CA TYR A 25 -1.72 3.79 1.77
C TYR A 25 -2.89 4.49 2.47
N GLY A 26 -3.16 4.18 3.75
CA GLY A 26 -4.21 4.80 4.54
C GLY A 26 -5.57 4.78 3.83
N VAL A 27 -6.23 5.94 3.80
CA VAL A 27 -7.55 6.13 3.17
C VAL A 27 -7.57 5.84 1.67
N ASN A 28 -6.42 5.80 1.00
CA ASN A 28 -6.34 5.54 -0.44
C ASN A 28 -6.38 4.04 -0.78
N LEU A 29 -6.30 3.15 0.22
CA LEU A 29 -6.25 1.70 0.00
C LEU A 29 -7.45 1.19 -0.79
N GLU A 30 -8.67 1.65 -0.46
CA GLU A 30 -9.88 1.24 -1.19
C GLU A 30 -9.83 1.68 -2.66
N LYS A 31 -9.32 2.89 -2.93
CA LYS A 31 -9.17 3.36 -4.31
C LYS A 31 -8.15 2.52 -5.08
N LEU A 32 -7.07 2.10 -4.43
CA LEU A 32 -6.06 1.24 -5.05
C LEU A 32 -6.63 -0.15 -5.38
N LYS A 33 -7.48 -0.72 -4.53
CA LYS A 33 -8.19 -1.98 -4.81
C LYS A 33 -9.07 -1.87 -6.06
N GLU A 34 -9.84 -0.78 -6.18
CA GLU A 34 -10.63 -0.51 -7.39
C GLU A 34 -9.76 -0.40 -8.65
N VAL A 35 -8.64 0.31 -8.56
CA VAL A 35 -7.72 0.46 -9.70
C VAL A 35 -7.11 -0.88 -10.08
N LYS A 36 -6.68 -1.67 -9.09
CA LYS A 36 -6.13 -3.01 -9.33
C LYS A 36 -7.13 -3.90 -10.04
N ALA A 37 -8.37 -3.98 -9.55
CA ALA A 37 -9.42 -4.80 -10.17
C ALA A 37 -9.70 -4.38 -11.62
N ARG A 38 -9.60 -3.09 -11.93
CA ARG A 38 -9.81 -2.57 -13.29
C ARG A 38 -8.62 -2.79 -14.23
N VAL A 39 -7.39 -2.67 -13.73
CA VAL A 39 -6.17 -2.64 -14.55
C VAL A 39 -5.50 -4.01 -14.64
N ASP A 40 -5.55 -4.81 -13.58
CA ASP A 40 -4.93 -6.13 -13.46
C ASP A 40 -5.97 -7.20 -13.04
N PRO A 41 -7.05 -7.40 -13.83
CA PRO A 41 -8.15 -8.29 -13.46
C PRO A 41 -7.73 -9.77 -13.36
N GLU A 42 -6.71 -10.18 -14.11
CA GLU A 42 -6.16 -11.54 -14.06
C GLU A 42 -5.04 -11.71 -13.03
N ASN A 43 -4.75 -10.65 -12.26
CA ASN A 43 -3.75 -10.64 -11.19
C ASN A 43 -2.34 -11.06 -11.65
N VAL A 44 -1.95 -10.69 -12.87
CA VAL A 44 -0.62 -10.97 -13.44
C VAL A 44 0.46 -10.28 -12.60
N MET A 45 0.22 -9.04 -12.20
CA MET A 45 1.16 -8.29 -11.34
C MET A 45 1.17 -8.81 -9.90
N GLY A 46 0.17 -9.61 -9.51
CA GLY A 46 0.18 -10.36 -8.26
C GLY A 46 1.35 -11.34 -8.14
N LEU A 47 1.92 -11.78 -9.27
CA LEU A 47 3.07 -12.69 -9.31
C LEU A 47 4.43 -11.98 -9.11
N ALA A 48 4.46 -10.65 -9.20
CA ALA A 48 5.68 -9.86 -9.00
C ALA A 48 6.04 -9.71 -7.50
N GLY A 49 7.13 -9.05 -7.17
CA GLY A 49 7.44 -8.66 -5.79
C GLY A 49 6.55 -7.52 -5.28
N GLY A 50 6.78 -7.08 -4.04
CA GLY A 50 6.12 -5.91 -3.44
C GLY A 50 4.79 -6.22 -2.73
N PHE A 51 4.17 -5.15 -2.22
CA PHE A 51 2.94 -5.20 -1.43
C PHE A 51 1.73 -5.61 -2.29
N LYS A 52 0.88 -6.48 -1.76
CA LYS A 52 -0.29 -7.02 -2.45
C LYS A 52 -1.53 -6.22 -2.09
N ILE A 53 -2.00 -5.39 -3.03
CA ILE A 53 -3.29 -4.70 -2.98
C ILE A 53 -4.43 -5.69 -3.22
#